data_AF-A0AAN7UFF1-F1
#
_entry.id   AF-A0AAN7UFF1-F1
#
_cell.length_a   1.000
_cell.length_b   1.000
_cell.length_c   1.000
_cell.angle_alpha   90.00
_cell.angle_beta   90.00
_cell.angle_gamma   90.00
#
_symmetry.space_group_name_H-M   'P 1'
#
loop_
_entity.id
_entity.type
_entity.pdbx_description
1 polymer ?
#
loop_
_entity_poly.entity_id
_entity_poly.type
_entity_poly.pdbx_seq_one_letter_code
_entity_poly.pdbx_strand_id
1 'polypeptide(L)'
;MADAKVLHAYRHLYRGLLRAVQFSKPSRFTARNQLRRAFREKGAQYDARGVARTIRFLDAATRERGLEHRVLKNLLIIAWHRYDESGWKHALSEHQAKEKM
;
A
#
# COMPACT_ATOMS: atom_id res chain seq x y z
N MET A 1 -14.69 -2.79 19.80
CA MET A 1 -15.01 -3.55 18.57
C MET A 1 -14.63 -2.67 17.37
N ALA A 2 -13.97 -3.21 16.35
CA ALA A 2 -13.67 -2.41 15.15
C ALA A 2 -14.97 -2.03 14.43
N ASP A 3 -15.14 -0.75 14.09
CA ASP A 3 -16.33 -0.25 13.39
C ASP A 3 -16.53 -1.01 12.08
N ALA A 4 -17.73 -1.58 11.91
CA ALA A 4 -18.10 -2.37 10.75
C ALA A 4 -17.87 -1.61 9.43
N LYS A 5 -18.06 -0.28 9.43
CA LYS A 5 -17.81 0.59 8.27
C LYS A 5 -16.34 0.60 7.87
N VAL A 6 -15.45 0.69 8.86
CA VAL A 6 -13.99 0.68 8.65
C VAL A 6 -13.54 -0.67 8.10
N LEU A 7 -14.05 -1.77 8.65
CA LEU A 7 -13.75 -3.12 8.16
C LEU A 7 -14.25 -3.32 6.72
N HIS A 8 -15.44 -2.84 6.40
CA HIS A 8 -16.01 -2.95 5.06
C HIS A 8 -15.18 -2.14 4.05
N ALA A 9 -14.85 -0.89 4.38
CA ALA A 9 -13.97 -0.04 3.60
C ALA A 9 -12.60 -0.69 3.32
N TYR A 10 -11.96 -1.22 4.37
CA TYR A 10 -10.69 -1.93 4.23
C TYR A 10 -10.79 -3.10 3.25
N ARG A 11 -11.84 -3.93 3.38
CA ARG A 11 -12.04 -5.10 2.50
C ARG A 11 -12.29 -4.70 1.05
N HIS A 12 -13.07 -3.64 0.80
CA HIS A 12 -13.32 -3.15 -0.55
C HIS A 12 -12.06 -2.59 -1.20
N LEU A 13 -11.32 -1.73 -0.48
CA LEU A 13 -10.05 -1.21 -0.97
C LEU A 13 -9.04 -2.32 -1.22
N TYR A 14 -8.94 -3.29 -0.31
CA TYR A 14 -7.99 -4.38 -0.46
C TYR A 14 -8.26 -5.22 -1.72
N ARG A 15 -9.51 -5.61 -1.95
CA ARG A 15 -9.89 -6.39 -3.14
C ARG A 15 -9.75 -5.58 -4.43
N GLY A 16 -10.21 -4.33 -4.45
CA GLY A 16 -10.07 -3.44 -5.60
C GLY A 16 -8.62 -3.24 -5.98
N LEU A 17 -7.76 -3.05 -4.98
CA LEU A 17 -6.34 -2.82 -5.19
C LEU A 17 -5.64 -4.06 -5.78
N LEU A 18 -5.94 -5.26 -5.27
CA LEU A 18 -5.39 -6.50 -5.82
C LEU A 18 -5.75 -6.71 -7.29
N ARG A 19 -6.99 -6.40 -7.66
CA ARG A 19 -7.46 -6.44 -9.05
C ARG A 19 -6.75 -5.39 -9.89
N ALA A 20 -6.62 -4.16 -9.39
CA ALA A 20 -5.99 -3.05 -10.11
C ALA A 20 -4.53 -3.33 -10.47
N VAL A 21 -3.79 -4.00 -9.59
CA VAL A 21 -2.40 -4.41 -9.84
C VAL A 21 -2.28 -5.78 -10.52
N GLN A 22 -3.40 -6.39 -10.92
CA GLN A 22 -3.46 -7.71 -11.56
C GLN A 22 -2.71 -8.80 -10.77
N PHE A 23 -2.75 -8.72 -9.43
CA PHE A 23 -2.04 -9.65 -8.54
C PHE A 23 -0.53 -9.76 -8.80
N SER A 24 0.08 -8.76 -9.44
CA SER A 24 1.51 -8.75 -9.79
C SER A 24 2.42 -8.63 -8.56
N LYS A 25 3.60 -9.25 -8.65
CA LYS A 25 4.70 -9.04 -7.71
C LYS A 25 5.63 -7.96 -8.29
N PRO A 26 6.24 -7.07 -7.48
CA PRO A 26 6.09 -6.94 -6.02
C PRO A 26 4.85 -6.16 -5.57
N SER A 27 4.18 -5.45 -6.50
CA SER A 27 3.14 -4.44 -6.23
C SER A 27 2.03 -4.89 -5.27
N ARG A 28 1.53 -6.13 -5.38
CA ARG A 28 0.49 -6.65 -4.48
C ARG A 28 0.89 -6.65 -3.01
N PHE A 29 2.16 -6.92 -2.71
CA PHE A 29 2.66 -7.02 -1.34
C PHE A 29 2.90 -5.63 -0.78
N THR A 30 3.54 -4.75 -1.56
CA THR A 30 3.77 -3.35 -1.20
C THR A 30 2.45 -2.66 -0.87
N ALA A 31 1.47 -2.81 -1.74
CA ALA A 31 0.20 -2.14 -1.57
C ALA A 31 -0.64 -2.70 -0.41
N ARG A 32 -0.62 -4.03 -0.20
CA ARG A 32 -1.20 -4.64 1.01
C ARG A 32 -0.58 -4.05 2.27
N ASN A 33 0.73 -3.94 2.31
CA ASN A 33 1.46 -3.47 3.49
C ASN A 33 1.16 -1.98 3.75
N GLN A 34 1.14 -1.14 2.71
CA GLN A 34 0.75 0.26 2.82
C GLN A 34 -0.69 0.42 3.31
N LEU A 35 -1.64 -0.33 2.72
CA LEU A 35 -3.05 -0.28 3.14
C LEU A 35 -3.20 -0.71 4.61
N ARG A 36 -2.53 -1.79 5.02
CA ARG A 36 -2.53 -2.24 6.42
C ARG A 36 -1.92 -1.20 7.36
N ARG A 37 -0.85 -0.53 6.95
CA ARG A 37 -0.21 0.53 7.74
C ARG A 37 -1.16 1.70 7.93
N ALA A 38 -1.76 2.21 6.86
CA ALA A 38 -2.69 3.34 6.91
C ALA A 38 -3.90 3.07 7.82
N PHE A 39 -4.49 1.87 7.75
CA PHE A 39 -5.64 1.52 8.60
C PHE A 39 -5.27 1.18 10.06
N ARG A 40 -3.99 0.93 10.37
CA ARG A 40 -3.50 0.61 11.72
C ARG A 40 -2.74 1.76 12.37
N GLU A 41 -2.56 2.86 11.65
CA GLU A 41 -1.87 4.04 12.16
C GLU A 41 -2.63 4.62 13.35
N LYS A 42 -1.90 4.92 14.43
CA LYS A 42 -2.49 5.46 15.66
C LYS A 42 -3.04 6.85 15.36
N GLY A 43 -4.31 7.09 15.72
CA GLY A 43 -4.98 8.36 15.46
C GLY A 43 -5.54 8.52 14.05
N ALA A 44 -5.45 7.49 13.19
CA ALA A 44 -6.08 7.54 11.87
C ALA A 44 -7.60 7.69 12.00
N GLN A 45 -8.15 8.71 11.35
CA GLN A 45 -9.58 8.94 11.29
C GLN A 45 -10.18 8.33 10.02
N TYR A 46 -11.41 7.83 10.13
CA TYR A 46 -12.11 7.26 8.99
C TYR A 46 -12.63 8.35 8.05
N ASP A 47 -12.03 8.45 6.85
CA ASP A 47 -12.51 9.34 5.78
C ASP A 47 -13.32 8.56 4.73
N ALA A 48 -14.65 8.59 4.86
CA ALA A 48 -15.56 7.94 3.92
C ALA A 48 -15.43 8.49 2.48
N ARG A 49 -15.19 9.80 2.33
CA ARG A 49 -15.06 10.44 1.00
C ARG A 49 -13.76 10.05 0.33
N GLY A 50 -12.67 10.01 1.10
CA GLY A 50 -11.37 9.50 0.66
C GLY A 50 -11.47 8.05 0.19
N VAL A 51 -12.10 7.19 0.98
CA VAL A 51 -12.33 5.78 0.60
C VAL A 51 -13.10 5.67 -0.70
N ALA A 52 -14.21 6.40 -0.86
CA ALA A 52 -15.01 6.36 -2.09
C ALA A 52 -14.22 6.83 -3.33
N ARG A 53 -13.42 7.90 -3.20
CA ARG A 53 -12.53 8.37 -4.28
C ARG A 53 -11.51 7.30 -4.67
N THR A 54 -10.88 6.68 -3.68
CA THR A 54 -9.89 5.63 -3.91
C THR A 54 -10.51 4.40 -4.58
N ILE A 55 -11.72 4.00 -4.19
CA ILE A 55 -12.43 2.90 -4.86
C ILE A 55 -12.65 3.23 -6.34
N ARG A 56 -13.14 4.43 -6.68
CA ARG A 56 -13.33 4.84 -8.08
C ARG A 56 -12.01 4.84 -8.87
N PHE A 57 -10.92 5.31 -8.25
CA PHE A 57 -9.59 5.26 -8.87
C PHE A 57 -9.14 3.82 -9.13
N LEU A 58 -9.33 2.91 -8.18
CA LEU A 58 -8.97 1.51 -8.33
C LEU A 58 -9.83 0.82 -9.39
N ASP A 59 -11.12 1.12 -9.44
CA ASP A 59 -12.02 0.60 -10.48
C ASP A 59 -11.56 1.08 -11.87
N ALA A 60 -11.19 2.35 -12.04
CA ALA A 60 -10.62 2.86 -13.28
C ALA A 60 -9.31 2.12 -13.66
N ALA A 61 -8.41 1.93 -12.69
CA ALA A 61 -7.16 1.18 -12.88
C ALA A 61 -7.36 -0.31 -13.21
N THR A 62 -8.54 -0.89 -12.97
CA THR A 62 -8.87 -2.27 -13.37
C THR A 62 -9.41 -2.38 -14.78
N ARG A 63 -10.20 -1.41 -15.24
CA ARG A 63 -10.94 -1.48 -16.51
C ARG A 63 -10.05 -1.32 -17.72
N GLU A 64 -9.04 -0.46 -17.60
CA GLU A 64 -8.12 -0.13 -18.69
C GLU A 64 -6.68 -0.25 -18.22
N ARG A 65 -5.76 -0.71 -19.09
CA ARG A 65 -4.31 -0.49 -18.92
C ARG A 65 -3.94 0.98 -19.18
N GLY A 66 -4.79 1.89 -18.72
CA GLY A 66 -4.73 3.33 -18.91
C GLY A 66 -3.71 4.00 -18.00
N LEU A 67 -3.88 5.30 -17.82
CA LEU A 67 -2.98 6.12 -17.01
C LEU A 67 -3.01 5.69 -15.53
N GLU A 68 -4.19 5.40 -14.98
CA GLU A 68 -4.39 5.01 -13.59
C GLU A 68 -3.65 3.72 -13.24
N HIS A 69 -3.73 2.71 -14.12
CA HIS A 69 -3.00 1.46 -13.95
C HIS A 69 -1.48 1.71 -13.95
N ARG A 70 -0.97 2.50 -14.90
CA ARG A 70 0.46 2.82 -15.00
C ARG A 70 0.95 3.63 -13.79
N VAL A 71 0.20 4.65 -13.38
CA VAL A 71 0.50 5.47 -12.21
C VAL A 71 0.54 4.60 -10.96
N LEU A 72 -0.49 3.79 -10.71
CA LEU A 72 -0.56 2.91 -9.54
C LEU A 72 0.62 1.92 -9.54
N LYS A 73 0.89 1.26 -10.66
CA LYS A 73 1.99 0.28 -10.77
C LYS A 73 3.33 0.93 -10.48
N ASN A 74 3.63 2.08 -11.09
CA ASN A 74 4.89 2.79 -10.92
C ASN A 74 5.09 3.27 -9.47
N LEU A 75 4.05 3.85 -8.86
CA LEU A 75 4.11 4.27 -7.45
C LEU A 75 4.42 3.10 -6.52
N LEU A 76 3.81 1.94 -6.75
CA LEU A 76 4.05 0.74 -5.94
C LEU A 76 5.44 0.14 -6.16
N ILE A 77 5.97 0.22 -7.38
CA ILE A 77 7.35 -0.21 -7.68
C ILE A 77 8.35 0.73 -6.98
N ILE A 78 8.18 2.05 -7.11
CA ILE A 78 9.04 3.03 -6.43
C ILE A 78 8.99 2.85 -4.92
N ALA A 79 7.78 2.68 -4.36
CA ALA A 79 7.65 2.44 -2.93
C ALA A 79 8.32 1.14 -2.49
N TRP A 80 8.22 0.07 -3.30
CA TRP A 80 8.92 -1.18 -3.01
C TRP A 80 10.44 -0.97 -2.95
N HIS A 81 11.03 -0.30 -3.94
CA HIS A 81 12.47 0.00 -3.95
C HIS A 81 12.89 0.81 -2.72
N ARG A 82 12.11 1.82 -2.32
CA ARG A 82 12.40 2.62 -1.12
C ARG A 82 12.39 1.79 0.15
N TYR A 83 11.44 0.86 0.28
CA TYR A 83 11.35 -0.04 1.43
C TYR A 83 12.46 -1.08 1.44
N ASP A 84 12.81 -1.63 0.28
CA ASP A 84 13.89 -2.62 0.15
C ASP A 84 15.25 -2.01 0.50
N GLU A 85 15.56 -0.84 -0.07
CA GLU A 85 16.81 -0.14 0.22
C GLU A 85 16.96 0.30 1.67
N SER A 86 15.88 0.70 2.33
CA SER A 86 15.96 1.12 3.73
C SER A 86 16.18 -0.09 4.66
N GLY A 87 15.57 -1.24 4.41
CA GLY A 87 15.67 -2.40 5.29
C GLY A 87 17.09 -2.95 5.45
N TRP A 88 17.78 -3.30 4.35
CA TRP A 88 19.10 -3.92 4.44
C TRP A 88 20.20 -2.90 4.73
N LYS A 89 20.10 -1.65 4.25
CA LYS A 89 21.07 -0.59 4.58
C LYS A 89 20.99 -0.20 6.05
N HIS A 90 19.78 -0.11 6.63
CA HIS A 90 19.64 0.13 8.07
C HIS A 90 20.18 -1.05 8.88
N ALA A 91 19.83 -2.29 8.54
CA ALA A 91 20.35 -3.47 9.25
C ALA A 91 21.89 -3.58 9.18
N LEU A 92 22.48 -3.27 8.02
CA LEU A 92 23.93 -3.23 7.85
C LEU A 92 24.58 -2.10 8.67
N SER A 93 23.97 -0.91 8.68
CA SER A 93 24.46 0.22 9.49
C SER A 93 24.38 -0.05 10.99
N GLU A 94 23.33 -0.75 11.44
CA GLU A 94 23.17 -1.17 12.84
C GLU A 94 24.19 -2.24 13.23
N HIS A 95 24.50 -3.19 12.34
CA HIS A 95 25.54 -4.20 12.57
C HIS A 95 26.92 -3.54 12.70
N GLN A 96 27.25 -2.64 11.78
CA GLN A 96 28.53 -1.90 11.81
C GLN A 96 28.67 -0.99 13.03
N ALA A 97 27.56 -0.42 13.51
CA ALA A 97 27.55 0.38 14.74
C ALA A 97 27.79 -0.47 16.00
N LYS A 98 27.29 -1.72 16.02
CA LYS A 98 27.50 -2.67 17.12
C LYS A 98 28.91 -3.27 17.16
N GLU A 99 29.55 -3.47 16.01
CA GLU A 99 30.94 -3.98 15.95
C GLU A 99 31.99 -2.93 16.36
N LYS A 100 31.64 -1.64 16.34
CA LYS A 100 32.55 -0.53 16.68
C LYS A 100 32.46 -0.07 18.14
N MET A 101 31.61 -0.68 18.96
CA MET A 101 31.37 -0.34 20.37
C MET A 101 31.84 -1.46 21.29
#